data_AF-A0A9W9Y8I2-F1
#
_entry.id   AF-A0A9W9Y8I2-F1
#
_cell.length_a   1.000
_cell.length_b   1.000
_cell.length_c   1.000
_cell.angle_alpha   90.00
_cell.angle_beta   90.00
_cell.angle_gamma   90.00
#
_symmetry.space_group_name_H-M   'P 1'
#
loop_
_entity.id
_entity.type
_entity.pdbx_description
1 polymer ?
#
loop_
_entity_poly.entity_id
_entity_poly.type
_entity_poly.pdbx_seq_one_letter_code
_entity_poly.pdbx_strand_id
1 'polypeptide(L)'
;MAQYQERVPEPLNRQFPERLPRDEAIKRQAERKRTRTELFPSAEDQESLQQDQTHESAGPPPKKKARNCSKCGRPMRGHPRGHCPVSEAAIAEESSLSE
;
A
#
# COMPACT_ATOMS: atom_id res chain seq x y z
N MET A 1 11.33 40.85 -38.93
CA MET A 1 11.40 39.42 -38.56
C MET A 1 10.36 39.15 -37.49
N ALA A 2 9.31 38.38 -37.77
CA ALA A 2 8.32 37.98 -36.77
C ALA A 2 8.72 36.60 -36.25
N GLN A 3 9.35 36.56 -35.08
CA GLN A 3 10.09 35.38 -34.60
C GLN A 3 9.29 34.47 -33.66
N TYR A 4 8.01 34.78 -33.42
CA TYR A 4 7.14 34.00 -32.56
C TYR A 4 5.78 33.86 -33.23
N GLN A 5 5.48 32.65 -33.69
CA GLN A 5 4.11 32.25 -33.97
C GLN A 5 3.56 31.59 -32.72
N GLU A 6 2.38 32.02 -32.29
CA GLU A 6 1.66 31.44 -31.16
C GLU A 6 1.28 29.99 -31.51
N ARG A 7 1.89 29.02 -30.83
CA ARG A 7 1.51 27.61 -30.95
C ARG A 7 0.28 27.36 -30.09
N VAL A 8 -0.90 27.64 -30.63
CA VAL A 8 -2.17 27.33 -29.97
C VAL A 8 -2.34 25.80 -29.94
N PRO A 9 -2.37 25.16 -28.76
CA PRO A 9 -2.61 23.73 -28.66
C PRO A 9 -4.01 23.40 -29.16
N GLU A 10 -4.16 22.19 -29.69
CA GLU A 10 -5.45 21.73 -30.19
C GLU A 10 -6.50 21.70 -29.07
N PRO A 11 -7.74 22.19 -29.31
CA PRO A 11 -8.78 22.19 -28.30
C PRO A 11 -9.08 20.80 -27.76
N LEU A 12 -9.18 20.69 -26.44
CA LEU A 12 -9.46 19.44 -25.72
C LEU A 12 -10.87 18.89 -25.96
N ASN A 13 -11.70 19.60 -26.72
CA ASN A 13 -13.11 19.26 -26.96
C ASN A 13 -13.30 17.92 -27.66
N ARG A 14 -12.25 17.35 -28.27
CA ARG A 14 -12.27 15.99 -28.84
C ARG A 14 -12.24 14.88 -27.79
N GLN A 15 -11.83 15.19 -26.56
CA GLN A 15 -11.77 14.19 -25.48
C GLN A 15 -13.15 13.89 -24.89
N PHE A 16 -14.12 14.77 -25.12
CA PHE A 16 -15.46 14.62 -24.57
C PHE A 16 -16.45 14.35 -25.69
N PRO A 17 -17.30 13.32 -25.55
CA PRO A 17 -18.39 13.11 -26.50
C PRO A 17 -19.36 14.30 -26.44
N GLU A 18 -20.06 14.53 -27.55
CA GLU A 18 -21.09 15.56 -27.61
C GLU A 18 -22.18 15.32 -26.57
N ARG A 19 -22.74 16.43 -26.08
CA ARG A 19 -23.77 16.41 -25.05
C ARG A 19 -25.03 15.76 -25.61
N LEU A 20 -25.48 14.70 -24.94
CA LEU A 20 -26.74 14.04 -25.25
C LEU A 20 -27.94 14.98 -25.04
N PRO A 21 -29.02 14.80 -25.83
CA PRO A 21 -30.26 15.53 -25.61
C PRO A 21 -30.86 15.21 -24.24
N ARG A 22 -31.63 16.16 -23.70
CA ARG A 22 -32.17 16.10 -22.34
C ARG A 22 -32.93 14.80 -22.06
N ASP A 23 -33.80 14.40 -22.99
CA ASP A 23 -34.69 13.25 -22.79
C ASP A 23 -33.91 11.93 -22.75
N GLU A 24 -32.88 11.80 -23.58
CA GLU A 24 -31.99 10.65 -23.57
C GLU A 24 -31.15 10.59 -22.29
N ALA A 25 -30.67 11.74 -21.82
CA ALA A 25 -29.94 11.82 -20.55
C ALA A 25 -30.82 11.40 -19.37
N ILE A 26 -32.09 11.80 -19.35
CA ILE A 26 -33.07 11.38 -18.33
C ILE A 26 -33.30 9.88 -18.40
N LYS A 27 -33.51 9.33 -19.60
CA LYS A 27 -33.72 7.88 -19.80
C LYS A 27 -32.53 7.06 -19.29
N ARG A 28 -31.31 7.41 -19.69
CA ARG A 28 -30.08 6.75 -19.23
C ARG A 28 -29.88 6.86 -17.72
N GLN A 29 -30.27 7.99 -17.12
CA GLN A 29 -30.22 8.15 -15.67
C GLN A 29 -31.22 7.24 -14.96
N ALA A 30 -32.45 7.14 -15.47
CA ALA A 30 -33.47 6.25 -14.93
C ALA A 30 -33.05 4.77 -15.04
N GLU A 31 -32.47 4.37 -16.17
CA GLU A 31 -31.92 3.03 -16.38
C GLU A 31 -30.80 2.71 -15.39
N ARG A 32 -29.83 3.62 -15.20
CA ARG A 32 -28.74 3.44 -14.22
C ARG A 32 -29.25 3.24 -12.79
N LYS A 33 -30.31 3.94 -12.41
CA LYS A 33 -30.94 3.79 -11.08
C LYS A 33 -31.67 2.46 -10.90
N ARG A 34 -32.12 1.82 -12.00
CA ARG A 34 -32.81 0.51 -11.95
C ARG A 34 -31.83 -0.63 -11.78
N THR A 35 -30.62 -0.52 -12.32
CA THR A 35 -29.52 -1.42 -12.02
C THR A 35 -29.06 -1.22 -10.58
N ARG A 36 -29.60 -2.01 -9.66
CA ARG A 36 -29.08 -2.13 -8.30
C ARG A 36 -27.72 -2.82 -8.38
N THR A 37 -26.65 -2.04 -8.29
CA THR A 37 -25.30 -2.59 -8.10
C THR A 37 -25.15 -2.96 -6.64
N GLU A 38 -24.98 -4.24 -6.35
CA GLU A 38 -24.63 -4.68 -4.99
C GLU A 38 -23.23 -4.19 -4.66
N LEU A 39 -23.09 -3.40 -3.58
CA LEU A 39 -21.82 -2.83 -3.15
C LEU A 39 -20.94 -3.86 -2.42
N PHE A 40 -21.56 -4.92 -1.92
CA PHE A 40 -20.95 -5.99 -1.16
C PHE A 40 -21.56 -7.32 -1.62
N PRO A 41 -20.82 -8.43 -1.52
CA PRO A 41 -21.37 -9.75 -1.75
C PRO A 41 -22.56 -10.00 -0.82
N SER A 42 -23.45 -10.91 -1.21
CA SER A 42 -24.56 -11.34 -0.37
C SER A 42 -24.05 -11.92 0.96
N ALA A 43 -24.93 -12.03 1.96
CA ALA A 43 -24.55 -12.64 3.24
C ALA A 43 -24.09 -14.10 3.04
N GLU A 44 -24.74 -14.82 2.12
CA GLU A 44 -24.41 -16.21 1.76
C GLU A 44 -23.01 -16.30 1.12
N ASP A 45 -22.67 -15.38 0.22
CA ASP A 45 -21.33 -15.31 -0.39
C ASP A 45 -20.26 -14.96 0.65
N GLN A 46 -20.57 -14.08 1.61
CA GLN A 46 -19.64 -13.72 2.68
C GLN A 46 -19.38 -14.89 3.63
N GLU A 47 -20.40 -15.68 3.96
CA GLU A 47 -20.26 -16.89 4.77
C GLU A 47 -19.38 -17.93 4.07
N SER A 48 -19.58 -18.15 2.76
CA SER A 48 -18.74 -19.05 1.97
C SER A 48 -17.26 -18.60 1.97
N LEU A 49 -17.00 -17.32 1.75
CA LEU A 49 -15.63 -16.76 1.75
C LEU A 49 -14.94 -16.85 3.12
N GLN A 50 -15.72 -16.81 4.21
CA GLN A 50 -15.19 -17.00 5.56
C GLN A 50 -14.85 -18.46 5.85
N GLN A 51 -15.67 -19.41 5.36
CA GLN A 51 -15.40 -20.85 5.51
C GLN A 51 -14.13 -21.29 4.78
N ASP A 52 -13.88 -20.76 3.57
CA ASP A 52 -12.65 -21.06 2.83
C ASP A 52 -11.39 -20.52 3.56
N GLN A 53 -11.49 -19.33 4.18
CA GLN A 53 -10.38 -18.75 4.97
C GLN A 53 -10.04 -19.53 6.24
N THR A 54 -11.03 -20.12 6.93
CA THR A 54 -10.77 -20.89 8.15
C THR A 54 -10.12 -22.24 7.86
N HIS A 55 -10.34 -22.81 6.67
CA HIS A 55 -9.70 -24.04 6.25
C HIS A 55 -8.22 -23.86 5.84
N GLU A 56 -7.84 -22.73 5.23
CA GLU A 56 -6.44 -22.49 4.82
C GLU A 56 -5.54 -22.01 5.97
N SER A 57 -6.11 -21.43 7.02
CA SER A 57 -5.36 -20.85 8.14
C SER A 57 -5.15 -21.79 9.34
N ALA A 58 -5.57 -23.06 9.24
CA ALA A 58 -5.42 -24.06 10.31
C ALA A 58 -3.97 -24.56 10.54
N GLY A 59 -2.98 -23.95 9.87
CA GLY A 59 -1.56 -24.24 10.10
C GLY A 59 -1.01 -23.47 11.31
N PRO A 60 -0.11 -24.06 12.12
CA PRO A 60 0.61 -23.30 13.13
C PRO A 60 1.37 -22.13 12.46
N PRO A 61 1.40 -20.93 13.07
CA PRO A 61 2.07 -19.79 12.48
C PRO A 61 3.54 -20.14 12.18
N PRO A 62 4.09 -19.69 11.03
CA PRO A 62 5.46 -20.00 10.68
C PRO A 62 6.39 -19.51 11.80
N LYS A 63 7.24 -20.42 12.30
CA LYS A 63 8.22 -20.11 13.35
C LYS A 63 9.16 -19.02 12.85
N LYS A 64 8.92 -17.78 13.24
CA LYS A 64 9.80 -16.64 12.90
C LYS A 64 11.13 -16.84 13.62
N LYS A 65 12.22 -16.94 12.86
CA LYS A 65 13.58 -16.94 13.43
C LYS A 65 13.80 -15.60 14.13
N ALA A 66 14.35 -15.63 15.35
CA ALA A 66 14.76 -14.42 16.04
C ALA A 66 15.83 -13.69 15.22
N ARG A 67 15.77 -12.36 15.14
CA ARG A 67 16.79 -11.59 14.42
C ARG A 67 18.06 -11.51 15.25
N ASN A 68 19.19 -11.71 14.59
CA ASN A 68 20.51 -11.52 15.16
C ASN A 68 21.04 -10.13 14.79
N CYS A 69 21.85 -9.55 15.66
CA CYS A 69 22.51 -8.27 15.41
C CYS A 69 23.52 -8.43 14.26
N SER A 70 23.47 -7.52 13.28
CA SER A 70 24.41 -7.52 12.15
C SER A 70 25.86 -7.25 12.57
N LYS A 71 26.08 -6.58 13.71
CA LYS A 71 27.42 -6.23 14.22
C LYS A 71 28.08 -7.33 15.05
N CYS A 72 27.32 -8.00 15.92
CA CYS A 72 27.90 -8.99 16.86
C CYS A 72 27.36 -10.42 16.71
N GLY A 73 26.42 -10.67 15.79
CA GLY A 73 25.85 -11.99 15.54
C GLY A 73 24.98 -12.56 16.67
N ARG A 74 24.87 -11.89 17.82
CA ARG A 74 24.05 -12.32 18.96
C ARG A 74 22.57 -11.97 18.75
N PRO A 75 21.62 -12.67 19.41
CA PRO A 75 20.20 -12.33 19.34
C PRO A 75 19.96 -10.87 19.75
N MET A 76 19.10 -10.15 19.02
CA MET A 76 18.76 -8.75 19.32
C MET A 76 17.99 -8.56 20.64
N ARG A 77 17.69 -9.64 21.37
CA ARG A 77 16.98 -9.57 22.66
C ARG A 77 17.90 -8.92 23.70
N GLY A 78 17.54 -7.71 24.12
CA GLY A 78 18.36 -6.89 25.04
C GLY A 78 19.28 -5.87 24.34
N HIS A 79 19.24 -5.76 23.01
CA HIS A 79 19.94 -4.68 22.31
C HIS A 79 19.15 -3.36 22.40
N PRO A 80 19.80 -2.23 22.72
CA PRO A 80 19.20 -0.92 22.54
C PRO A 80 18.85 -0.68 21.05
N ARG A 81 17.75 0.03 20.79
CA ARG A 81 17.29 0.29 19.41
C ARG A 81 18.40 0.98 18.61
N GLY A 82 18.87 0.34 17.54
CA GLY A 82 19.89 0.90 16.64
C GLY A 82 21.34 0.78 17.12
N HIS A 83 21.59 0.34 18.35
CA HIS A 83 22.94 0.28 18.92
C HIS A 83 23.32 -1.15 19.35
N CYS A 84 24.58 -1.51 19.17
CA CYS A 84 25.12 -2.80 19.61
C CYS A 84 26.02 -2.56 20.83
N PRO A 85 25.76 -3.21 21.98
CA PRO A 85 26.54 -2.97 23.20
C PRO A 85 27.99 -3.44 23.06
N VAL A 86 28.26 -4.41 22.17
CA VAL A 86 29.63 -4.86 21.86
C VAL A 86 30.43 -3.76 21.14
N SER A 87 29.77 -2.88 20.38
CA SER A 87 30.46 -1.73 19.78
C SER A 87 30.77 -0.61 20.77
N GLU A 88 30.03 -0.51 21.89
CA GLU A 88 30.36 0.45 22.97
C GLU A 88 31.46 -0.08 23.88
N ALA A 89 31.47 -1.39 24.18
CA ALA A 89 32.53 -2.00 24.98
C ALA A 89 33.93 -1.92 24.33
N ALA A 90 34.02 -1.85 22.99
CA ALA A 90 35.27 -1.67 22.28
C ALA A 90 35.84 -0.24 22.37
N ILE A 91 35.03 0.75 22.76
CA ILE A 91 35.44 2.17 22.84
C ILE A 91 35.84 2.54 24.28
N ALA A 92 35.38 1.78 25.28
CA ALA A 92 35.66 2.05 26.69
C ALA A 92 37.04 1.55 27.18
N GLU A 93 37.72 0.69 26.43
CA GLU A 93 39.01 0.06 26.82
C GLU A 93 40.26 0.79 26.26
N GLU A 94 40.13 1.95 25.60
CA GLU A 94 41.29 2.73 25.11
C GLU A 94 41.51 4.05 25.88
N SER A 95 40.61 4.43 26.81
CA SER A 95 40.68 5.72 27.52
C SER A 95 41.21 5.63 28.97
N SER A 96 41.91 4.54 29.34
CA SER A 96 42.51 4.37 30.67
C SER A 96 44.01 4.04 30.65
N LEU A 97 44.69 4.29 29.53
CA LEU A 97 46.15 4.26 29.43
C LEU A 97 46.66 5.48 28.66
N SER A 98 46.70 6.62 29.34
CA SER A 98 47.61 7.72 29.01
C SER A 98 47.81 8.56 30.28
N GLU A 99 49.01 8.38 30.84
CA GLU A 99 49.77 9.11 31.89
C GLU A 99 49.11 10.24 32.69
#